data_AF-A0A8S3YVW8-F1
#
_entry.id   AF-A0A8S3YVW8-F1
#
_cell.length_a   1.000
_cell.length_b   1.000
_cell.length_c   1.000
_cell.angle_alpha   90.00
_cell.angle_beta   90.00
_cell.angle_gamma   90.00
#
_symmetry.space_group_name_H-M   'P 1'
#
loop_
_entity.id
_entity.type
_entity.pdbx_description
1 polymer ?
#
loop_
_entity_poly.entity_id
_entity_poly.type
_entity_poly.pdbx_seq_one_letter_code
_entity_poly.pdbx_strand_id
1 'polypeptide(L)'
;MGPNSLSQAGVNNVRSLAKLGTLLDIKDPSLSCYLLALQDLDERLEEVKEQRRQEIQHLKKLANKTHSLTLKCSDLHSALDNVKAKDIENHPTYEERKAKCTFLYKKIKNYGKDLSKLQRKLKDSGADESIFHENLLKKYEMLKSLQDKLAPVRAELQAYSSLPPDLSEVKIKIEQQKKELAELEKQVAESIDVSLL
;
A
#
# COMPACT_ATOMS: atom_id res chain seq x y z
N MET A 1 75.89 45.10 63.74
CA MET A 1 76.74 44.50 62.68
C MET A 1 76.81 45.49 61.53
N GLY A 2 77.97 46.14 61.33
CA GLY A 2 78.13 47.13 60.25
C GLY A 2 78.30 46.47 58.88
N PRO A 3 78.02 47.17 57.77
CA PRO A 3 78.03 46.63 56.41
C PRO A 3 79.40 46.10 55.92
N ASN A 4 80.48 46.34 56.68
CA ASN A 4 81.85 45.94 56.33
C ASN A 4 82.37 44.69 57.10
N SER A 5 81.48 43.95 57.76
CA SER A 5 81.84 42.76 58.57
C SER A 5 81.58 41.42 57.85
N LEU A 6 81.05 41.46 56.63
CA LEU A 6 80.69 40.28 55.84
C LEU A 6 81.58 40.18 54.59
N SER A 7 81.89 38.95 54.19
CA SER A 7 82.54 38.70 52.90
C SER A 7 81.63 39.14 51.74
N GLN A 8 82.21 39.35 50.55
CA GLN A 8 81.45 39.68 49.34
C GLN A 8 80.33 38.67 49.06
N ALA A 9 80.56 37.39 49.36
CA ALA A 9 79.56 36.33 49.28
C ALA A 9 78.42 36.54 50.29
N GLY A 10 78.74 36.91 51.54
CA GLY A 10 77.74 37.21 52.57
C GLY A 10 76.84 38.40 52.20
N VAL A 11 77.43 39.48 51.68
CA VAL A 11 76.67 40.65 51.20
C VAL A 11 75.72 40.28 50.05
N ASN A 12 76.18 39.45 49.12
CA ASN A 12 75.34 38.97 48.01
C ASN A 12 74.19 38.06 48.51
N ASN A 13 74.45 37.18 49.47
CA ASN A 13 73.43 36.29 50.04
C ASN A 13 72.34 37.07 50.77
N VAL A 14 72.71 38.06 51.59
CA VAL A 14 71.75 38.94 52.28
C VAL A 14 70.92 39.74 51.28
N ARG A 15 71.55 40.26 50.22
CA ARG A 15 70.82 40.97 49.15
C ARG A 15 69.83 40.05 48.43
N SER A 16 70.21 38.80 48.14
CA SER A 16 69.33 37.82 47.52
C SER A 16 68.16 37.43 48.44
N LEU A 17 68.41 37.24 49.73
CA LEU A 17 67.37 36.99 50.73
C LEU A 17 66.42 38.17 50.85
N ALA A 18 66.93 39.41 50.95
CA ALA A 18 66.07 40.60 50.99
C ALA A 18 65.17 40.71 49.74
N LYS A 19 65.71 40.41 48.55
CA LYS A 19 64.93 40.36 47.31
C LYS A 19 63.85 39.26 47.35
N LEU A 20 64.19 38.07 47.83
CA LEU A 20 63.24 36.98 48.03
C LEU A 20 62.15 37.38 49.02
N GLY A 21 62.51 38.04 50.12
CA GLY A 21 61.56 38.54 51.11
C GLY A 21 60.59 39.55 50.52
N THR A 22 61.08 40.48 49.70
CA THR A 22 60.20 41.44 48.99
C THR A 22 59.31 40.77 47.95
N LEU A 23 59.79 39.70 47.29
CA LEU A 23 59.02 38.98 46.27
C LEU A 23 57.91 38.11 46.88
N LEU A 24 58.21 37.49 48.02
CA LEU A 24 57.29 36.67 48.79
C LEU A 24 56.42 37.50 49.77
N ASP A 25 56.57 38.82 49.76
CA ASP A 25 55.88 39.78 50.64
C ASP A 25 56.03 39.46 52.15
N ILE A 26 57.24 39.07 52.55
CA ILE A 26 57.55 38.67 53.93
C ILE A 26 57.98 39.90 54.75
N LYS A 27 57.32 40.10 55.90
CA LYS A 27 57.61 41.21 56.82
C LYS A 27 58.71 40.92 57.84
N ASP A 28 58.84 39.66 58.28
CA ASP A 28 59.86 39.20 59.23
C ASP A 28 60.86 38.29 58.51
N PRO A 29 62.16 38.63 58.42
CA PRO A 29 63.16 37.82 57.71
C PRO A 29 63.58 36.57 58.52
N SER A 30 62.65 35.94 59.23
CA SER A 30 62.86 34.65 59.90
C SER A 30 62.70 33.50 58.91
N LEU A 31 63.49 32.43 59.13
CA LEU A 31 63.45 31.24 58.28
C LEU A 31 62.04 30.65 58.16
N SER A 32 61.29 30.64 59.26
CA SER A 32 59.91 30.13 59.29
C SER A 32 58.98 30.89 58.36
N CYS A 33 59.07 32.23 58.30
CA CYS A 33 58.27 33.03 57.37
C CYS A 33 58.62 32.76 55.90
N TYR A 34 59.90 32.55 55.58
CA TYR A 34 60.31 32.13 54.24
C TYR A 34 59.78 30.74 53.88
N LEU A 35 59.84 29.78 54.79
CA LEU A 35 59.35 28.42 54.55
C LEU A 35 57.83 28.39 54.34
N LEU A 36 57.07 29.14 55.14
CA LEU A 36 55.61 29.24 54.98
C LEU A 36 55.24 29.90 53.65
N ALA A 37 55.87 31.03 53.29
CA ALA A 37 55.57 31.70 52.02
C ALA A 37 55.95 30.85 50.79
N LEU A 38 57.02 30.05 50.89
CA LEU A 38 57.37 29.08 49.85
C LEU A 38 56.34 27.95 49.76
N GLN A 39 55.85 27.43 50.90
CA GLN A 39 54.80 26.42 50.92
C GLN A 39 53.49 26.96 50.30
N ASP A 40 53.05 28.17 50.69
CA ASP A 40 51.87 28.81 50.12
C ASP A 40 52.00 29.00 48.59
N LEU A 41 53.20 29.35 48.12
CA LEU A 41 53.47 29.47 46.69
C LEU A 41 53.41 28.13 45.97
N ASP A 42 53.93 27.07 46.58
CA ASP A 42 53.91 25.70 46.02
C ASP A 42 52.48 25.15 45.96
N GLU A 43 51.68 25.36 47.01
CA GLU A 43 50.26 25.00 47.05
C GLU A 43 49.47 25.72 45.95
N ARG A 44 49.65 27.04 45.79
CA ARG A 44 49.03 27.82 44.71
C ARG A 44 49.47 27.35 43.32
N LEU A 45 50.73 26.96 43.18
CA LEU A 45 51.28 26.49 41.91
C LEU A 45 50.68 25.13 41.53
N GLU A 46 50.46 24.23 42.50
CA GLU A 46 49.74 22.97 42.26
C GLU A 46 48.26 23.18 41.95
N GLU A 47 47.60 24.12 42.61
CA GLU A 47 46.21 24.49 42.30
C GLU A 47 46.07 25.00 40.86
N VAL A 48 46.94 25.93 40.44
CA VAL A 48 46.94 26.46 39.07
C VAL A 48 47.26 25.35 38.05
N LYS A 49 48.18 24.43 38.37
CA LYS A 49 48.47 23.28 37.51
C LYS A 49 47.25 22.37 37.36
N GLU A 50 46.51 22.11 38.42
CA GLU A 50 45.29 21.29 38.38
C GLU A 50 44.19 21.97 37.58
N GLN A 51 43.94 23.26 37.81
CA GLN A 51 42.98 24.05 37.02
C GLN A 51 43.32 24.00 35.52
N ARG A 52 44.61 24.18 35.18
CA ARG A 52 45.08 24.08 33.78
C ARG A 52 44.85 22.67 33.20
N ARG A 53 45.08 21.61 33.98
CA ARG A 53 44.79 20.22 33.54
C ARG A 53 43.31 20.04 33.24
N GLN A 54 42.43 20.54 34.09
CA GLN A 54 40.98 20.45 33.90
C GLN A 54 40.54 21.24 32.66
N GLU A 55 41.03 22.47 32.50
CA GLU A 55 40.71 23.31 31.35
C GLU A 55 41.13 22.65 30.01
N ILE A 56 42.33 22.06 29.96
CA ILE A 56 42.79 21.31 28.78
C ILE A 56 41.85 20.13 28.47
N GLN A 57 41.37 19.41 29.49
CA GLN A 57 40.42 18.32 29.29
C GLN A 57 39.06 18.83 28.78
N HIS A 58 38.57 19.95 29.32
CA HIS A 58 37.33 20.58 28.86
C HIS A 58 37.44 21.06 27.43
N LEU A 59 38.54 21.74 27.07
CA LEU A 59 38.81 22.19 25.70
C LEU A 59 38.86 21.02 24.73
N LYS A 60 39.51 19.91 25.10
CA LYS A 60 39.55 18.70 24.26
C LYS A 60 38.16 18.10 24.04
N LYS A 61 37.34 18.01 25.09
CA LYS A 61 35.95 17.52 24.99
C LYS A 61 35.13 18.43 24.09
N LEU A 62 35.27 19.74 24.24
CA LEU A 62 34.55 20.72 23.44
C LEU A 62 34.97 20.67 21.96
N ALA A 63 36.27 20.60 21.68
CA ALA A 63 36.79 20.48 20.32
C ALA A 63 36.25 19.22 19.60
N ASN A 64 36.26 18.07 20.29
CA ASN A 64 35.71 16.83 19.74
C ASN A 64 34.20 16.94 19.46
N LYS A 65 33.44 17.56 20.39
CA LYS A 65 32.01 17.77 20.22
C LYS A 65 31.72 18.70 19.05
N THR A 66 32.44 19.81 18.94
CA THR A 66 32.33 20.75 17.83
C THR A 66 32.63 20.08 16.51
N HIS A 67 33.72 19.30 16.42
CA HIS A 67 34.07 18.56 15.21
C HIS A 67 32.96 17.59 14.79
N SER A 68 32.42 16.81 15.74
CA SER A 68 31.31 15.89 15.48
C SER A 68 30.05 16.62 15.01
N LEU A 69 29.73 17.76 15.60
CA LEU A 69 28.58 18.57 15.17
C LEU A 69 28.78 19.14 13.77
N THR A 70 29.98 19.62 13.44
CA THR A 70 30.29 20.12 12.10
C THR A 70 30.09 19.05 11.03
N LEU A 71 30.54 17.81 11.29
CA LEU A 71 30.32 16.69 10.37
C LEU A 71 28.82 16.42 10.19
N LYS A 72 28.06 16.32 11.29
CA LYS A 72 26.60 16.11 11.22
C LYS A 72 25.88 17.24 10.47
N CYS A 73 26.29 18.48 10.66
CA CYS A 73 25.73 19.62 9.93
C CYS A 73 26.03 19.52 8.42
N SER A 74 27.23 19.10 8.05
CA SER A 74 27.61 18.85 6.66
C SER A 74 26.77 17.74 6.03
N ASP A 75 26.60 16.62 6.74
CA ASP A 75 25.79 15.49 6.28
C ASP A 75 24.32 15.89 6.09
N LEU A 76 23.77 16.65 7.05
CA LEU A 76 22.41 17.18 6.95
C LEU A 76 22.24 18.15 5.78
N HIS A 77 23.24 18.99 5.52
CA HIS A 77 23.22 19.91 4.38
C HIS A 77 23.19 19.14 3.06
N SER A 78 24.06 18.13 2.92
CA SER A 78 24.08 17.26 1.74
C SER A 78 22.77 16.50 1.56
N ALA A 79 22.20 15.96 2.65
CA ALA A 79 20.90 15.28 2.61
C ALA A 79 19.78 16.23 2.18
N LEU A 80 19.77 17.47 2.67
CA LEU A 80 18.81 18.49 2.30
C LEU A 80 18.89 18.83 0.80
N ASP A 81 20.10 19.00 0.28
CA ASP A 81 20.31 19.30 -1.14
C ASP A 81 19.89 18.14 -2.04
N ASN A 82 20.16 16.91 -1.62
CA ASN A 82 19.67 15.71 -2.30
C ASN A 82 18.14 15.63 -2.33
N VAL A 83 17.48 15.97 -1.22
CA VAL A 83 16.01 16.00 -1.16
C VAL A 83 15.45 17.09 -2.08
N LYS A 84 16.03 18.29 -2.07
CA LYS A 84 15.62 19.38 -2.98
C LYS A 84 15.80 19.00 -4.45
N ALA A 85 16.93 18.37 -4.80
CA ALA A 85 17.18 17.92 -6.17
C ALA A 85 16.12 16.89 -6.61
N LYS A 86 15.83 15.90 -5.75
CA LYS A 86 14.77 14.93 -6.00
C LYS A 86 13.39 15.57 -6.09
N ASP A 87 13.09 16.58 -5.28
CA ASP A 87 11.81 17.28 -5.34
C ASP A 87 11.63 17.98 -6.69
N ILE A 88 12.66 18.69 -7.16
CA ILE A 88 12.67 19.34 -8.49
C ILE A 88 12.49 18.30 -9.62
N GLU A 89 13.22 17.19 -9.54
CA GLU A 89 13.12 16.10 -10.53
C GLU A 89 11.73 15.47 -10.56
N ASN A 90 11.12 15.25 -9.39
CA ASN A 90 9.81 14.61 -9.27
C ASN A 90 8.64 15.58 -9.47
N HIS A 91 8.84 16.88 -9.32
CA HIS A 91 7.80 17.91 -9.49
C HIS A 91 6.97 17.78 -10.78
N PRO A 92 7.56 17.61 -11.98
CA PRO A 92 6.76 17.43 -13.20
C PRO A 92 5.89 16.18 -13.15
N THR A 93 6.40 15.06 -12.61
CA THR A 93 5.61 13.83 -12.49
C THR A 93 4.47 13.98 -11.49
N TYR A 94 4.69 14.73 -10.40
CA TYR A 94 3.66 15.05 -9.42
C TYR A 94 2.55 15.89 -10.05
N GLU A 95 2.89 16.95 -10.79
CA GLU A 95 1.93 17.80 -11.47
C GLU A 95 1.15 17.04 -12.56
N GLU A 96 1.82 16.16 -13.32
CA GLU A 96 1.14 15.29 -14.29
C GLU A 96 0.14 14.35 -13.61
N ARG A 97 0.55 13.70 -12.51
CA ARG A 97 -0.34 12.81 -11.72
C ARG A 97 -1.52 13.57 -11.13
N LYS A 98 -1.27 14.77 -10.58
CA LYS A 98 -2.31 15.66 -10.06
C LYS A 98 -3.30 16.03 -11.16
N ALA A 99 -2.81 16.43 -12.34
CA ALA A 99 -3.66 16.72 -13.49
C ALA A 99 -4.51 15.49 -13.90
N LYS A 100 -3.89 14.30 -14.00
CA LYS A 100 -4.61 13.04 -14.29
C LYS A 100 -5.69 12.74 -13.25
N CYS A 101 -5.40 12.89 -11.97
CA CYS A 101 -6.39 12.71 -10.90
C CYS A 101 -7.57 13.68 -11.05
N THR A 102 -7.32 14.96 -11.32
CA THR A 102 -8.42 15.93 -11.54
C THR A 102 -9.27 15.58 -12.76
N PHE A 103 -8.66 15.09 -13.84
CA PHE A 103 -9.35 14.64 -15.03
C PHE A 103 -10.23 13.41 -14.76
N LEU A 104 -9.69 12.41 -14.06
CA LEU A 104 -10.45 11.21 -13.67
C LEU A 104 -11.62 11.56 -12.76
N TYR A 105 -11.43 12.47 -11.81
CA TYR A 105 -12.51 12.94 -10.94
C TYR A 105 -13.66 13.60 -11.72
N LYS A 106 -13.32 14.43 -12.72
CA LYS A 106 -14.31 15.01 -13.65
C LYS A 106 -15.05 13.92 -14.43
N LYS A 107 -14.36 12.90 -14.92
CA LYS A 107 -14.98 11.75 -15.63
C LYS A 107 -15.94 10.98 -14.74
N ILE A 108 -15.56 10.66 -13.50
CA ILE A 108 -16.43 9.98 -12.52
C ILE A 108 -17.73 10.76 -12.32
N LYS A 109 -17.62 12.08 -12.11
CA LYS A 109 -18.80 12.95 -11.95
C LYS A 109 -19.68 12.99 -13.19
N ASN A 110 -19.10 12.99 -14.39
CA ASN A 110 -19.87 12.97 -15.63
C ASN A 110 -20.56 11.63 -15.85
N TYR A 111 -19.85 10.51 -15.69
CA TYR A 111 -20.43 9.17 -15.80
C TYR A 111 -21.54 8.95 -14.78
N GLY A 112 -21.40 9.45 -13.54
CA GLY A 112 -22.49 9.40 -12.55
C GLY A 112 -23.75 10.15 -13.01
N LYS A 113 -23.59 11.32 -13.65
CA LYS A 113 -24.72 12.07 -14.23
C LYS A 113 -25.35 11.31 -15.40
N ASP A 114 -24.53 10.73 -16.28
CA ASP A 114 -25.02 10.02 -17.46
C ASP A 114 -25.73 8.73 -17.08
N LEU A 115 -25.20 7.97 -16.11
CA LEU A 115 -25.88 6.82 -15.51
C LEU A 115 -27.24 7.22 -14.93
N SER A 116 -27.28 8.30 -14.13
CA SER A 116 -28.52 8.78 -13.54
C SER A 116 -29.56 9.15 -14.61
N LYS A 117 -29.12 9.78 -15.71
CA LYS A 117 -29.99 10.11 -16.84
C LYS A 117 -30.49 8.87 -17.58
N LEU A 118 -29.60 7.92 -17.88
CA LEU A 118 -29.94 6.68 -18.58
C LEU A 118 -30.87 5.80 -17.75
N GLN A 119 -30.62 5.67 -16.45
CA GLN A 119 -31.51 4.96 -15.53
C GLN A 119 -32.90 5.61 -15.47
N ARG A 120 -32.97 6.96 -15.48
CA ARG A 120 -34.26 7.66 -15.54
C ARG A 120 -34.98 7.37 -16.86
N LYS A 121 -34.29 7.50 -18.00
CA LYS A 121 -34.87 7.16 -19.32
C LYS A 121 -35.35 5.72 -19.40
N LEU A 122 -34.61 4.77 -18.84
CA LEU A 122 -35.01 3.36 -18.79
C LEU A 122 -36.31 3.19 -17.98
N LYS A 123 -36.40 3.83 -16.80
CA LYS A 123 -37.64 3.84 -16.00
C LYS A 123 -38.80 4.49 -16.75
N ASP A 124 -38.57 5.65 -17.38
CA ASP A 124 -39.58 6.39 -18.12
C ASP A 124 -40.09 5.62 -19.36
N SER A 125 -39.25 4.78 -19.98
CA SER A 125 -39.65 3.92 -21.09
C SER A 125 -40.60 2.77 -20.69
N GLY A 126 -40.86 2.58 -19.40
CA GLY A 126 -41.72 1.48 -18.91
C GLY A 126 -41.15 0.09 -19.22
N ALA A 127 -39.85 0.00 -19.52
CA ALA A 127 -39.19 -1.25 -19.84
C ALA A 127 -39.06 -2.09 -18.57
N ASP A 128 -39.90 -3.11 -18.46
CA ASP A 128 -39.86 -4.11 -17.39
C ASP A 128 -38.72 -5.11 -17.66
N GLU A 129 -38.10 -5.65 -16.61
CA GLU A 129 -37.01 -6.63 -16.72
C GLU A 129 -37.49 -7.90 -17.46
N SER A 130 -38.81 -8.14 -17.44
CA SER A 130 -39.54 -9.13 -18.23
C SER A 130 -39.23 -9.14 -19.73
N ILE A 131 -38.89 -7.97 -20.30
CA ILE A 131 -38.61 -7.77 -21.73
C ILE A 131 -37.10 -7.75 -22.03
N PHE A 132 -36.25 -7.99 -21.02
CA PHE A 132 -34.82 -8.15 -21.26
C PHE A 132 -34.53 -9.47 -21.96
N HIS A 133 -33.51 -9.45 -22.81
CA HIS A 133 -33.15 -10.57 -23.69
C HIS A 133 -33.04 -11.89 -22.91
N GLU A 134 -32.39 -11.88 -21.74
CA GLU A 134 -32.22 -13.07 -20.91
C GLU A 134 -33.56 -13.68 -20.46
N ASN A 135 -34.52 -12.84 -20.07
CA ASN A 135 -35.84 -13.29 -19.63
C ASN A 135 -36.73 -13.73 -20.80
N LEU A 136 -36.59 -13.07 -21.96
CA LEU A 136 -37.21 -13.53 -23.21
C LEU A 136 -36.69 -14.90 -23.64
N LEU A 137 -35.37 -15.13 -23.52
CA LEU A 137 -34.75 -16.40 -23.87
C LEU A 137 -35.28 -17.52 -22.96
N LYS A 138 -35.32 -17.29 -21.65
CA LYS A 138 -35.89 -18.24 -20.67
C LYS A 138 -37.35 -18.57 -20.97
N LYS A 139 -38.17 -17.55 -21.28
CA LYS A 139 -39.58 -17.76 -21.66
C LYS A 139 -39.70 -18.57 -22.96
N TYR A 140 -38.87 -18.27 -23.96
CA TYR A 140 -38.83 -19.01 -25.22
C TYR A 140 -38.45 -20.48 -25.01
N GLU A 141 -37.40 -20.76 -24.25
CA GLU A 141 -36.96 -22.13 -23.94
C GLU A 141 -38.05 -22.90 -23.18
N MET A 142 -38.70 -22.26 -22.21
CA MET A 142 -39.81 -22.85 -21.47
C MET A 142 -41.00 -23.16 -22.38
N LEU A 143 -41.35 -22.25 -23.28
CA LEU A 143 -42.45 -22.42 -24.24
C LEU A 143 -42.13 -23.56 -25.23
N LYS A 144 -40.89 -23.63 -25.73
CA LYS A 144 -40.42 -24.71 -26.60
C LYS A 144 -40.48 -26.06 -25.89
N SER A 145 -40.01 -26.14 -24.65
CA SER A 145 -40.09 -27.37 -23.85
C SER A 145 -41.53 -27.84 -23.60
N LEU A 146 -42.47 -26.89 -23.42
CA LEU A 146 -43.90 -27.19 -23.27
C LEU A 146 -44.49 -27.68 -24.59
N GLN A 147 -44.12 -27.07 -25.72
CA GLN A 147 -44.53 -27.52 -27.06
C GLN A 147 -44.04 -28.95 -27.35
N ASP A 148 -42.77 -29.23 -27.05
CA ASP A 148 -42.17 -30.55 -27.25
C ASP A 148 -42.88 -31.62 -26.39
N LYS A 149 -43.31 -31.28 -25.17
CA LYS A 149 -44.11 -32.17 -24.30
C LYS A 149 -45.55 -32.33 -24.77
N LEU A 150 -46.14 -31.31 -25.40
CA LEU A 150 -47.54 -31.30 -25.81
C LEU A 150 -47.75 -31.98 -27.17
N ALA A 151 -46.71 -32.04 -28.01
CA ALA A 151 -46.70 -32.75 -29.28
C ALA A 151 -47.08 -34.25 -29.17
N PRO A 152 -46.45 -35.08 -28.31
CA PRO A 152 -46.81 -36.50 -28.17
C PRO A 152 -48.22 -36.67 -27.59
N VAL A 153 -48.60 -35.85 -26.60
CA VAL A 153 -49.94 -35.91 -25.99
C VAL A 153 -51.04 -35.59 -27.01
N ARG A 154 -50.82 -34.61 -27.90
CA ARG A 154 -51.75 -34.34 -29.01
C ARG A 154 -51.81 -35.48 -30.01
N ALA A 155 -50.67 -36.10 -30.32
CA ALA A 155 -50.63 -37.25 -31.22
C ALA A 155 -51.40 -38.46 -30.64
N GLU A 156 -51.24 -38.73 -29.34
CA GLU A 156 -52.02 -39.75 -28.63
C GLU A 156 -53.51 -39.44 -28.64
N LEU A 157 -53.90 -38.21 -28.29
CA LEU A 157 -55.31 -37.80 -28.28
C LEU A 157 -55.94 -37.90 -29.67
N GLN A 158 -55.19 -37.55 -30.72
CA GLN A 158 -55.63 -37.73 -32.10
C GLN A 158 -55.80 -39.21 -32.47
N ALA A 159 -54.90 -40.10 -32.02
CA ALA A 159 -55.03 -41.54 -32.20
C ALA A 159 -56.20 -42.15 -31.41
N TYR A 160 -56.56 -41.59 -30.25
CA TYR A 160 -57.77 -41.98 -29.53
C TYR A 160 -59.03 -41.45 -30.21
N SER A 161 -58.98 -40.27 -30.82
CA SER A 161 -60.13 -39.69 -31.54
C SER A 161 -60.51 -40.44 -32.81
N SER A 162 -59.62 -41.26 -33.37
CA SER A 162 -59.89 -42.13 -34.51
C SER A 162 -60.45 -43.50 -34.12
N LEU A 163 -60.56 -43.82 -32.81
CA LEU A 163 -61.15 -45.06 -32.33
C LEU A 163 -62.67 -44.90 -32.10
N PRO A 164 -63.52 -45.86 -32.54
CA PRO A 164 -64.94 -45.86 -32.24
C PRO A 164 -65.21 -45.95 -30.72
N PRO A 165 -66.20 -45.23 -30.19
CA PRO A 165 -66.45 -45.15 -28.75
C PRO A 165 -67.06 -46.42 -28.13
N ASP A 166 -67.57 -47.38 -28.92
CA ASP A 166 -68.18 -48.62 -28.42
C ASP A 166 -67.47 -49.90 -28.92
N LEU A 167 -67.29 -50.87 -28.03
CA LEU A 167 -66.58 -52.13 -28.26
C LEU A 167 -67.27 -53.01 -29.32
N SER A 168 -68.59 -52.84 -29.46
CA SER A 168 -69.42 -53.52 -30.46
C SER A 168 -69.11 -53.00 -31.88
N GLU A 169 -68.95 -51.68 -32.03
CA GLU A 169 -68.62 -51.03 -33.30
C GLU A 169 -67.21 -51.36 -33.76
N VAL A 170 -66.26 -51.46 -32.81
CA VAL A 170 -64.89 -51.90 -33.09
C VAL A 170 -64.86 -53.32 -33.68
N LYS A 171 -65.63 -54.26 -33.11
CA LYS A 171 -65.71 -55.64 -33.65
C LYS A 171 -66.29 -55.66 -35.06
N ILE A 172 -67.34 -54.89 -35.31
CA ILE A 172 -67.94 -54.80 -36.65
C ILE A 172 -66.95 -54.20 -37.64
N LYS A 173 -66.21 -53.15 -37.25
CA LYS A 173 -65.23 -52.49 -38.12
C LYS A 173 -64.03 -53.38 -38.43
N ILE A 174 -63.54 -54.15 -37.45
CA ILE A 174 -62.48 -55.15 -37.65
C ILE A 174 -62.96 -56.25 -38.62
N GLU A 175 -64.18 -56.76 -38.45
CA GLU A 175 -64.72 -57.79 -39.35
C GLU A 175 -64.95 -57.25 -40.78
N GLN A 176 -65.38 -55.99 -40.92
CA GLN A 176 -65.47 -55.33 -42.23
C GLN A 176 -64.09 -55.17 -42.88
N GLN A 177 -63.10 -54.66 -42.14
CA GLN A 177 -61.75 -54.50 -42.67
C GLN A 177 -61.08 -55.83 -42.99
N LYS A 178 -61.34 -56.90 -42.23
CA LYS A 178 -60.87 -58.26 -42.56
C LYS A 178 -61.50 -58.78 -43.85
N LYS A 179 -62.80 -58.55 -44.06
CA LYS A 179 -63.47 -58.93 -45.31
C LYS A 179 -62.93 -58.14 -46.50
N GLU A 180 -62.72 -56.84 -46.32
CA GLU A 180 -62.17 -55.97 -47.35
C GLU A 180 -60.71 -56.34 -47.68
N LEU A 181 -59.90 -56.70 -46.68
CA LEU A 181 -58.57 -57.29 -46.88
C LEU A 181 -58.61 -58.61 -47.63
N ALA A 182 -59.51 -59.53 -47.24
CA ALA A 182 -59.65 -60.81 -47.93
C ALA A 182 -60.11 -60.64 -49.39
N GLU A 183 -60.94 -59.64 -49.67
CA GLU A 183 -61.40 -59.31 -51.03
C GLU A 183 -60.29 -58.65 -51.86
N LEU A 184 -59.47 -57.77 -51.27
CA LEU A 184 -58.26 -57.22 -51.88
C LEU A 184 -57.18 -58.29 -52.10
N GLU A 185 -56.94 -59.17 -51.13
CA GLU A 185 -56.04 -60.33 -51.27
C GLU A 185 -56.52 -61.27 -52.37
N LYS A 186 -57.84 -61.46 -52.50
CA LYS A 186 -58.43 -62.24 -53.60
C LYS A 186 -58.26 -61.53 -54.95
N GLN A 187 -58.47 -60.23 -55.04
CA GLN A 187 -58.21 -59.46 -56.27
C GLN A 187 -56.73 -59.47 -56.65
N VAL A 188 -55.83 -59.39 -55.67
CA VAL A 188 -54.38 -59.53 -55.89
C VAL A 188 -54.05 -60.94 -56.35
N ALA A 189 -54.61 -61.98 -55.72
CA ALA A 189 -54.42 -63.37 -56.14
C ALA A 189 -54.96 -63.61 -57.56
N GLU A 190 -56.15 -63.10 -57.90
CA GLU A 190 -56.73 -63.17 -59.25
C GLU A 190 -55.87 -62.41 -60.27
N SER A 191 -55.27 -61.28 -59.91
CA SER A 191 -54.35 -60.54 -60.80
C SER A 191 -53.00 -61.25 -61.01
N ILE A 192 -52.54 -62.03 -60.03
CA ILE A 192 -51.30 -62.81 -60.09
C ILE A 192 -51.53 -64.13 -60.87
N ASP A 193 -52.71 -64.74 -60.79
CA ASP A 193 -53.05 -65.99 -61.51
C ASP A 193 -53.33 -65.76 -63.00
N VAL A 194 -53.72 -64.54 -63.39
CA VAL A 194 -53.89 -64.13 -64.81
C VAL A 194 -52.56 -63.75 -65.49
N SER A 195 -51.45 -63.64 -64.73
CA SER A 195 -50.13 -63.28 -65.26
C SER A 195 -49.13 -64.45 -65.38
N LEU A 196 -49.59 -65.70 -65.23
CA LEU A 196 -48.79 -66.94 -65.35
C LEU A 196 -49.33 -67.97 -66.38
N LEU A 197 -50.21 -67.55 -67.30
CA LEU A 197 -50.62 -68.25 -68.53
C LEU A 197 -50.40 -67.35 -69.75
#